data_AF-A0A3R7GWE3-F1
#
_entry.id   AF-A0A3R7GWE3-F1
#
_cell.length_a   1.000
_cell.length_b   1.000
_cell.length_c   1.000
_cell.angle_alpha   90.00
_cell.angle_beta   90.00
_cell.angle_gamma   90.00
#
_symmetry.space_group_name_H-M   'P 1'
#
loop_
_entity.id
_entity.type
_entity.pdbx_description
1 polymer ?
#
loop_
_entity_poly.entity_id
_entity_poly.type
_entity_poly.pdbx_seq_one_letter_code
_entity_poly.pdbx_strand_id
1 'polypeptide(L)' 'VKDSEKTIWKLKCIIEELKIAMFLTGKKSLDELKHTPVIILGKTAEWLKLRGFNPQDYALRPAKP' A
#
# COMPACT_ATOMS: atom_id res chain seq x y z
N VAL A 1 -11.47 -27.17 -13.84
CA VAL A 1 -11.07 -26.19 -14.89
C VAL A 1 -11.73 -24.82 -14.68
N LYS A 2 -13.04 -24.75 -14.44
CA LYS A 2 -13.74 -23.45 -14.24
C LYS A 2 -13.27 -22.64 -13.02
N ASP A 3 -12.87 -23.30 -11.93
CA ASP A 3 -12.41 -22.60 -10.71
C ASP A 3 -10.98 -22.08 -10.82
N SER A 4 -10.09 -22.79 -11.52
CA SER A 4 -8.73 -22.32 -11.79
C SER A 4 -8.74 -21.06 -12.65
N GLU A 5 -9.63 -20.95 -13.64
CA GLU A 5 -9.78 -19.75 -14.47
C GLU A 5 -10.21 -18.54 -13.67
N LYS A 6 -11.17 -18.70 -12.74
CA LYS A 6 -11.62 -17.63 -11.83
C LYS A 6 -10.50 -17.15 -10.92
N THR A 7 -9.71 -18.07 -10.34
CA THR A 7 -8.57 -17.70 -9.50
C THR A 7 -7.52 -16.95 -10.30
N ILE A 8 -7.18 -17.40 -11.51
CA ILE A 8 -6.25 -16.71 -12.41
C ILE A 8 -6.76 -15.30 -12.73
N TRP A 9 -8.05 -15.18 -13.06
CA TRP A 9 -8.66 -13.88 -13.33
C TRP A 9 -8.56 -12.94 -12.12
N LYS A 10 -8.86 -13.42 -10.91
CA LYS A 10 -8.79 -12.58 -9.71
C LYS A 10 -7.37 -12.14 -9.39
N LEU A 11 -6.38 -13.01 -9.59
CA LEU A 11 -4.96 -12.66 -9.46
C LEU A 11 -4.56 -11.57 -10.46
N LYS A 12 -5.01 -11.66 -11.72
CA LYS A 12 -4.77 -10.59 -12.71
C LYS A 12 -5.37 -9.26 -12.28
N CYS A 13 -6.59 -9.24 -11.74
CA CYS A 13 -7.19 -8.01 -11.22
C CYS A 13 -6.35 -7.40 -10.09
N ILE A 14 -5.94 -8.19 -9.10
CA ILE A 14 -5.12 -7.69 -7.97
C ILE A 14 -3.79 -7.12 -8.47
N ILE A 15 -3.14 -7.79 -9.43
CA ILE A 15 -1.89 -7.31 -10.02
C ILE A 15 -2.11 -5.97 -10.72
N GLU A 16 -3.20 -5.80 -11.45
CA GLU A 16 -3.49 -4.56 -12.17
C GLU A 16 -3.86 -3.41 -11.21
N GLU A 17 -4.68 -3.68 -10.20
CA GLU A 17 -5.01 -2.72 -9.13
C GLU A 17 -3.75 -2.25 -8.39
N LEU A 18 -2.80 -3.16 -8.12
CA LEU A 18 -1.51 -2.83 -7.52
C LEU A 18 -0.67 -1.92 -8.44
N LYS A 19 -0.61 -2.21 -9.74
CA LYS A 19 0.09 -1.35 -10.71
C LYS A 19 -0.55 0.03 -10.82
N ILE A 20 -1.89 0.12 -10.76
CA ILE A 20 -2.61 1.40 -10.74
C ILE A 20 -2.22 2.20 -9.50
N ALA A 21 -2.19 1.57 -8.32
CA ALA A 21 -1.76 2.25 -7.09
C ALA A 21 -0.30 2.73 -7.18
N MET A 22 0.60 1.93 -7.75
CA MET A 22 1.99 2.30 -8.01
C MET A 22 2.09 3.50 -8.98
N PHE A 23 1.31 3.48 -10.06
CA PHE A 23 1.25 4.55 -11.04
C PHE A 23 0.77 5.87 -10.43
N LEU A 24 -0.36 5.84 -9.70
CA LEU A 24 -0.94 7.02 -9.06
C LEU A 24 -0.05 7.62 -7.96
N THR A 25 0.82 6.80 -7.36
CA THR A 25 1.79 7.25 -6.35
C THR A 25 3.19 7.53 -6.90
N GLY A 26 3.40 7.36 -8.21
CA GLY A 26 4.69 7.62 -8.88
C GLY A 26 5.81 6.67 -8.41
N LYS A 27 5.53 5.37 -8.29
CA LYS A 27 6.47 4.35 -7.82
C LYS A 27 6.71 3.30 -8.90
N LYS A 28 7.97 3.04 -9.26
CA LYS A 28 8.33 2.05 -10.30
C LYS A 28 8.58 0.65 -9.72
N SER A 29 8.72 0.53 -8.40
CA SER A 29 9.00 -0.75 -7.73
C SER A 29 8.18 -0.93 -6.43
N LEU A 30 8.04 -2.19 -5.98
CA LEU A 30 7.43 -2.49 -4.69
C LEU A 30 8.24 -1.94 -3.52
N ASP A 31 9.56 -1.84 -3.67
CA ASP A 31 10.44 -1.26 -2.65
C ASP A 31 10.16 0.24 -2.48
N GLU A 32 10.02 0.98 -3.57
CA GLU A 32 9.61 2.39 -3.50
C GLU A 32 8.19 2.54 -2.93
N LEU A 33 7.24 1.69 -3.36
CA LEU A 33 5.86 1.73 -2.86
C LEU A 33 5.80 1.54 -1.34
N LYS A 34 6.64 0.66 -0.78
CA LYS A 34 6.75 0.45 0.67
C LYS A 34 7.18 1.71 1.42
N HIS A 35 7.79 2.69 0.77
CA HIS A 35 8.26 3.96 1.36
C HIS A 35 7.42 5.17 0.93
N THR A 36 6.32 4.98 0.18
CA THR A 36 5.42 6.08 -0.22
C THR A 36 4.77 6.78 0.98
N PRO A 37 4.82 8.10 1.14
CA PRO A 37 4.12 8.80 2.22
C PRO A 37 2.64 8.41 2.32
N VAL A 38 2.16 8.07 3.53
CA VAL A 38 0.75 7.70 3.77
C VAL A 38 0.20 8.36 5.03
N ILE A 39 -1.08 8.69 5.02
CA ILE A 39 -1.78 9.24 6.18
C ILE A 39 -2.61 8.13 6.84
N ILE A 40 -2.33 7.87 8.12
CA ILE A 40 -3.08 6.91 8.93
C ILE A 40 -4.06 7.69 9.79
N LEU A 41 -5.35 7.36 9.70
CA LEU A 41 -6.46 8.07 10.37
C LEU A 41 -7.28 7.13 11.27
N GLY A 42 -8.15 7.73 12.10
CA GLY A 42 -9.15 7.04 12.91
C GLY A 42 -8.58 6.03 13.92
N LYS A 43 -9.32 4.94 14.13
CA LYS A 43 -8.99 3.90 15.12
C LYS A 43 -7.58 3.33 14.96
N THR A 44 -7.10 3.20 13.73
CA THR A 44 -5.73 2.70 13.46
C THR A 44 -4.69 3.70 13.96
N ALA A 45 -4.90 5.00 13.74
CA ALA A 45 -3.99 6.03 14.24
C ALA A 45 -3.99 6.11 15.77
N GLU A 46 -5.16 5.99 16.40
CA GLU A 46 -5.32 5.93 17.87
C GLU A 46 -4.59 4.71 18.44
N TRP A 47 -4.77 3.55 17.84
CA TRP A 47 -4.11 2.31 18.24
C TRP A 47 -2.59 2.40 18.16
N LEU A 48 -2.06 2.95 17.07
CA LEU A 48 -0.62 3.16 16.89
C LEU A 48 -0.05 4.08 17.97
N LYS A 49 -0.72 5.19 18.27
CA LYS A 49 -0.30 6.13 19.33
C LYS A 49 -0.27 5.46 20.70
N LEU A 50 -1.31 4.68 21.05
CA LEU A 50 -1.35 3.93 22.32
C LEU A 50 -0.24 2.88 22.46
N ARG A 51 0.26 2.36 21.33
CA ARG A 51 1.37 1.42 21.27
C ARG A 51 2.75 2.09 21.20
N GLY A 52 2.81 3.43 21.27
CA GLY A 52 4.06 4.19 21.24
C GLY A 52 4.62 4.43 19.83
N PHE A 53 3.85 4.19 18.76
CA PHE A 53 4.23 4.56 17.41
C PHE A 53 3.78 5.99 17.09
N ASN A 54 4.55 6.70 16.27
CA ASN A 54 4.19 8.04 15.79
C ASN A 54 3.64 7.98 14.34
N PRO A 55 2.32 8.15 14.11
CA PRO A 55 1.76 8.12 12.76
C PRO A 55 2.33 9.18 11.81
N GLN A 56 2.85 10.30 12.32
CA GLN A 56 3.49 11.34 11.52
C GLN A 56 4.73 10.82 10.76
N ASP A 57 5.42 9.81 11.29
CA ASP A 57 6.59 9.23 10.63
C ASP A 57 6.20 8.57 9.30
N TYR A 58 4.98 8.02 9.19
CA TYR A 58 4.46 7.46 7.94
C TYR A 58 4.02 8.53 6.93
N ALA A 59 3.58 9.68 7.43
CA ALA A 59 3.18 10.82 6.61
C ALA A 59 4.39 11.56 6.01
N LEU A 60 5.52 11.57 6.73
CA LEU A 60 6.70 12.36 6.39
C LEU A 60 7.91 11.49 5.96
N ARG A 61 7.74 10.18 5.81
CA ARG A 61 8.84 9.30 5.41
C ARG A 61 9.43 9.70 4.05
N PRO A 62 10.77 9.62 3.89
CA PRO A 62 11.42 10.02 2.65
C PRO A 62 10.97 9.11 1.51
N ALA A 63 10.58 9.73 0.39
CA ALA A 63 10.36 8.99 -0.84
C ALA A 63 11.72 8.45 -1.32
N LYS A 64 11.82 7.12 -1.46
CA LYS A 64 12.95 6.51 -2.14
C LYS A 64 12.83 6.78 -3.66
N PRO A 65 13.92 7.18 -4.35
CA PRO A 65 13.92 7.42 -5.79
C PRO A 65 13.86 6.13 -6.62
#